data_AF-A0A6G1TZV0-F1
#
_entry.id   AF-A0A6G1TZV0-F1
#
_cell.length_a   1.000
_cell.length_b   1.000
_cell.length_c   1.000
_cell.angle_alpha   90.00
_cell.angle_beta   90.00
_cell.angle_gamma   90.00
#
_symmetry.space_group_name_H-M   'P 1'
#
loop_
_entity.id
_entity.type
_entity.pdbx_description
1 polymer ?
#
loop_
_entity_poly.entity_id
_entity_poly.type
_entity_poly.pdbx_seq_one_letter_code
_entity_poly.pdbx_strand_id
1 'polypeptide(L)'
;MWTEVEYTALCKNPFIDTPFFIPKESKVFLCREDGSREEQRMIFLVFKSTAAAEDAEWEDDPIPGELWVKPLEDDDTEEYEPAKIIYLGQDIDDFINVVSEDDNTITFDFYWRHGEVKVEKAEKTDEGFVCKKEDFGEEGLRLTLIPEEAGNPFSLTLQIPYIGFSLYDAEDHKVHGEIEVAHDQIDNYRYEFVGNDTNDRFSLHLDNDKLIYICVLRPESAQLVVRDQRERLSVVDQIPSEGKLSQLMMNAHSALIKNKNYRWRVNISGSSIAQEVELEINPESLVAFIKEQMAKGTDMDTLGQQLIAMEQKYAFQWFWLKDSDWSHDDPMFDMFMNQLVAFSFVTQKPIQGDQLQARNNKRKIKRCAKLIKAHQKGEISLWEEEEEQRKEILHLFSTFHGPFTEMLESLNDESGED
;
A
#
# COMPACT_ATOMS: atom_id res chain seq x y z
N MET A 1 -13.29 -20.85 -30.97
CA MET A 1 -13.64 -19.52 -30.40
C MET A 1 -14.09 -19.75 -28.97
N TRP A 2 -13.93 -18.79 -28.08
CA TRP A 2 -14.29 -18.99 -26.67
C TRP A 2 -15.13 -17.85 -26.12
N THR A 3 -15.88 -18.16 -25.07
CA THR A 3 -16.73 -17.21 -24.35
C THR A 3 -15.96 -16.67 -23.16
N GLU A 4 -16.02 -15.36 -22.96
CA GLU A 4 -15.56 -14.71 -21.73
C GLU A 4 -16.69 -13.96 -21.05
N VAL A 5 -16.65 -13.90 -19.73
CA VAL A 5 -17.59 -13.12 -18.93
C VAL A 5 -16.83 -12.10 -18.12
N GLU A 6 -17.28 -10.85 -18.21
CA GLU A 6 -16.75 -9.73 -17.44
C GLU A 6 -17.80 -9.30 -16.41
N TYR A 7 -17.34 -9.13 -15.17
CA TYR A 7 -18.18 -8.81 -14.03
C TYR A 7 -17.90 -7.40 -13.54
N THR A 8 -18.94 -6.59 -13.35
CA THR A 8 -18.82 -5.30 -12.66
C THR A 8 -18.68 -5.51 -11.15
N ALA A 9 -18.43 -4.43 -10.41
CA ALA A 9 -18.39 -4.46 -8.95
C ALA A 9 -19.71 -4.93 -8.32
N LEU A 10 -20.85 -4.69 -8.98
CA LEU A 10 -22.18 -5.10 -8.51
C LEU A 10 -22.42 -6.61 -8.62
N CYS A 11 -21.55 -7.33 -9.33
CA CYS A 11 -21.59 -8.79 -9.43
C CYS A 11 -20.84 -9.48 -8.28
N LYS A 12 -20.24 -8.73 -7.35
CA LYS A 12 -19.31 -9.24 -6.33
C LYS A 12 -19.87 -9.01 -4.93
N ASN A 13 -19.52 -9.89 -4.00
CA ASN A 13 -19.77 -9.72 -2.58
C ASN A 13 -18.45 -9.86 -1.81
N PRO A 14 -18.15 -9.02 -0.81
CA PRO A 14 -16.88 -9.07 -0.09
C PRO A 14 -16.67 -10.35 0.71
N PHE A 15 -17.72 -11.13 0.99
CA PHE A 15 -17.64 -12.39 1.71
C PHE A 15 -17.70 -13.62 0.79
N ILE A 16 -17.90 -13.46 -0.51
CA ILE A 16 -17.97 -14.59 -1.46
C ILE A 16 -16.89 -14.40 -2.52
N ASP A 17 -15.97 -15.36 -2.62
CA ASP A 17 -14.82 -15.30 -3.53
C ASP A 17 -15.23 -15.29 -5.01
N THR A 18 -16.37 -15.90 -5.34
CA THR A 18 -16.84 -16.06 -6.71
C THR A 18 -17.85 -14.97 -7.08
N PRO A 19 -17.70 -14.27 -8.22
CA PRO A 19 -18.69 -13.32 -8.71
C PRO A 19 -19.95 -14.05 -9.22
N PHE A 20 -21.08 -13.35 -9.16
CA PHE A 20 -22.36 -13.81 -9.68
C PHE A 20 -22.68 -13.17 -11.02
N PHE A 21 -23.22 -13.98 -11.93
CA PHE A 21 -23.80 -13.48 -13.17
C PHE A 21 -25.09 -12.73 -12.88
N ILE A 22 -25.15 -11.46 -13.26
CA ILE A 22 -26.34 -10.63 -13.17
C ILE A 22 -26.60 -10.09 -14.58
N PRO A 23 -27.74 -10.42 -15.22
CA PRO A 23 -27.96 -10.11 -16.64
C PRO A 23 -27.76 -8.65 -17.07
N LYS A 24 -27.93 -7.69 -16.15
CA LYS A 24 -27.74 -6.26 -16.42
C LYS A 24 -26.34 -5.72 -16.12
N GLU A 25 -25.56 -6.48 -15.35
CA GLU A 25 -24.29 -6.05 -14.78
C GLU A 25 -23.10 -6.88 -15.29
N SER A 26 -23.36 -8.08 -15.80
CA SER A 26 -22.37 -8.94 -16.44
C SER A 26 -22.38 -8.74 -17.95
N LYS A 27 -21.21 -8.76 -18.57
CA LYS A 27 -21.05 -8.70 -20.02
C LYS A 27 -20.45 -9.99 -20.52
N VAL A 28 -21.01 -10.54 -21.59
CA VAL A 28 -20.52 -11.78 -22.22
C VAL A 28 -19.90 -11.41 -23.56
N PHE A 29 -18.75 -12.00 -23.86
CA PHE A 29 -18.01 -11.73 -25.08
C PHE A 29 -17.69 -13.02 -25.83
N LEU A 30 -17.78 -12.94 -27.15
CA LEU A 30 -17.21 -13.94 -28.05
C LEU A 30 -15.79 -13.51 -28.42
N CYS A 31 -14.82 -14.34 -28.08
CA CYS A 31 -13.40 -14.10 -28.30
C CYS A 31 -12.85 -15.03 -29.38
N ARG A 32 -11.89 -14.50 -30.15
CA ARG A 32 -11.23 -15.21 -31.26
C ARG A 32 -9.70 -15.15 -31.10
N GLU A 33 -9.00 -16.11 -31.70
CA GLU A 33 -7.54 -16.23 -31.59
C GLU A 33 -6.77 -15.02 -32.14
N ASP A 34 -7.39 -14.24 -33.04
CA ASP A 34 -6.82 -13.01 -33.58
C ASP A 34 -6.85 -11.83 -32.59
N GLY A 35 -7.35 -12.05 -31.37
CA GLY A 35 -7.50 -11.06 -30.33
C GLY A 35 -8.76 -10.20 -30.45
N SER A 36 -9.64 -10.48 -31.42
CA SER A 36 -10.94 -9.82 -31.50
C SER A 36 -11.87 -10.32 -30.39
N ARG A 37 -12.61 -9.36 -29.80
CA ARG A 37 -13.54 -9.58 -28.70
C ARG A 37 -14.83 -8.81 -28.98
N GLU A 38 -15.95 -9.51 -29.03
CA GLU A 38 -17.25 -8.95 -29.42
C GLU A 38 -18.29 -9.13 -28.32
N GLU A 39 -18.84 -8.03 -27.80
CA GLU A 39 -19.88 -8.06 -26.76
C GLU A 39 -21.19 -8.63 -27.29
N GLN A 40 -21.70 -9.65 -26.61
CA GLN A 40 -22.90 -10.37 -26.96
C GLN A 40 -24.08 -9.88 -26.13
N ARG A 41 -25.22 -9.66 -26.78
CA ARG A 41 -26.45 -9.23 -26.10
C ARG A 41 -27.08 -10.43 -25.42
N MET A 42 -27.69 -10.21 -24.26
CA MET A 42 -28.38 -11.24 -23.47
C MET A 42 -29.34 -12.11 -24.29
N ILE A 43 -30.08 -11.52 -25.24
CA ILE A 43 -31.04 -12.23 -26.10
C ILE A 43 -30.41 -13.24 -27.07
N PHE A 44 -29.08 -13.22 -27.21
CA PHE A 44 -28.30 -14.15 -28.03
C PHE A 44 -27.43 -15.05 -27.16
N LEU A 45 -27.72 -15.14 -25.86
CA LEU A 45 -27.02 -16.05 -24.96
C LEU A 45 -27.89 -17.24 -24.67
N VAL A 46 -27.25 -18.40 -24.56
CA VAL A 46 -27.88 -19.64 -24.14
C VAL A 46 -27.14 -20.22 -22.94
N PHE A 47 -27.88 -20.91 -22.10
CA PHE A 47 -27.44 -21.38 -20.79
C PHE A 47 -27.66 -22.89 -20.66
N LYS A 48 -26.77 -23.56 -19.94
CA LYS A 48 -26.93 -24.98 -19.61
C LYS A 48 -26.37 -25.26 -18.24
N SER A 49 -27.05 -26.09 -17.43
CA SER A 49 -26.49 -26.51 -16.14
C SER A 49 -25.17 -27.25 -16.36
N THR A 50 -24.16 -26.96 -15.53
CA THR A 50 -22.88 -27.69 -15.57
C THR A 50 -23.00 -29.16 -15.21
N ALA A 51 -24.08 -29.54 -14.53
CA ALA A 51 -24.40 -30.92 -14.16
C ALA A 51 -25.40 -31.59 -15.11
N ALA A 52 -25.85 -30.91 -16.16
CA ALA A 52 -26.66 -31.52 -17.22
C ALA A 52 -25.82 -32.50 -18.05
N ALA A 53 -26.49 -33.47 -18.69
CA ALA A 53 -25.84 -34.35 -19.65
C ALA A 53 -25.27 -33.55 -20.83
N GLU A 54 -24.24 -34.10 -21.48
CA GLU A 54 -23.55 -33.42 -22.59
C GLU A 54 -24.51 -33.07 -23.73
N ASP A 55 -25.47 -33.96 -24.02
CA ASP A 55 -26.51 -33.87 -25.05
C ASP A 55 -27.77 -33.12 -24.60
N ALA A 56 -27.80 -32.57 -23.39
CA ALA A 56 -28.92 -31.75 -22.93
C ALA A 56 -29.01 -30.45 -23.74
N GLU A 57 -30.25 -30.04 -24.02
CA GLU A 57 -30.56 -28.80 -24.75
C GLU A 57 -30.09 -27.57 -23.95
N TRP A 58 -29.72 -26.53 -24.69
CA TRP A 58 -29.42 -25.22 -24.12
C TRP A 58 -30.70 -24.40 -24.00
N GLU A 59 -30.82 -23.64 -22.92
CA GLU A 59 -32.00 -22.85 -22.58
C GLU A 59 -31.74 -21.35 -22.80
N ASP A 60 -32.76 -20.59 -23.17
CA ASP A 60 -32.65 -19.14 -23.41
C ASP A 60 -32.51 -18.34 -22.10
N ASP A 61 -33.06 -18.86 -21.00
CA ASP A 61 -33.07 -18.21 -19.69
C ASP A 61 -32.16 -18.94 -18.68
N PRO A 62 -31.38 -18.22 -17.86
CA PRO A 62 -30.56 -18.84 -16.84
C PRO A 62 -31.41 -19.35 -15.67
N ILE A 63 -31.15 -20.58 -15.23
CA ILE A 63 -31.74 -21.16 -14.02
C ILE A 63 -30.80 -20.98 -12.83
N PRO A 64 -31.30 -20.77 -11.59
CA PRO A 64 -30.42 -20.63 -10.43
C PRO A 64 -29.47 -21.82 -10.27
N GLY A 65 -28.17 -21.55 -10.18
CA GLY A 65 -27.14 -22.57 -10.06
C GLY A 65 -25.83 -22.25 -10.77
N GLU A 66 -25.01 -23.29 -10.90
CA GLU A 66 -23.77 -23.27 -11.66
C GLU A 66 -24.04 -23.65 -13.12
N LEU A 67 -23.80 -22.70 -14.03
CA LEU A 67 -24.16 -22.81 -15.45
C LEU A 67 -22.95 -22.63 -16.37
N TRP A 68 -23.08 -23.20 -17.55
CA TRP A 68 -22.37 -22.79 -18.75
C TRP A 68 -23.17 -21.70 -19.46
N VAL A 69 -22.48 -20.70 -20.00
CA VAL A 69 -23.04 -19.68 -20.89
C VAL A 69 -22.22 -19.60 -22.17
N LYS A 70 -22.89 -19.49 -23.31
CA LYS A 70 -22.26 -19.16 -24.59
C LYS A 70 -23.20 -18.37 -25.49
N PRO A 71 -22.69 -17.69 -26.53
CA PRO A 71 -23.54 -17.12 -27.57
C PRO A 71 -24.28 -18.22 -28.33
N LEU A 72 -25.44 -17.87 -28.87
CA LEU A 72 -26.23 -18.74 -29.73
C LEU A 72 -25.45 -18.98 -31.04
N GLU A 73 -25.32 -20.24 -31.44
CA GLU A 73 -24.58 -20.62 -32.66
C GLU A 73 -25.45 -20.33 -33.89
N ASP A 74 -24.97 -19.50 -34.80
CA ASP A 74 -25.72 -19.05 -35.99
C ASP A 74 -25.70 -20.07 -37.15
N ASP A 75 -24.75 -21.02 -37.15
CA ASP A 75 -24.59 -22.09 -38.16
C ASP A 75 -23.95 -23.34 -37.54
N ASP A 76 -24.28 -24.54 -38.03
CA ASP A 76 -23.86 -25.86 -37.51
C ASP A 76 -22.34 -26.13 -37.62
N THR A 77 -21.54 -25.12 -38.00
CA THR A 77 -20.10 -25.23 -38.26
C THR A 77 -19.22 -24.48 -37.27
N GLU A 78 -19.78 -23.58 -36.45
CA GLU A 78 -19.01 -22.80 -35.49
C GLU A 78 -19.28 -23.29 -34.06
N GLU A 79 -18.25 -23.85 -33.42
CA GLU A 79 -18.31 -24.26 -32.01
C GLU A 79 -17.72 -23.17 -31.10
N TYR A 80 -18.49 -22.76 -30.10
CA TYR A 80 -18.07 -21.80 -29.09
C TYR A 80 -17.81 -22.50 -27.75
N GLU A 81 -16.59 -22.38 -27.22
CA GLU A 81 -16.29 -22.85 -25.86
C GLU A 81 -17.07 -21.99 -24.84
N PRO A 82 -17.91 -22.60 -23.98
CA PRO A 82 -18.72 -21.86 -23.03
C PRO A 82 -17.91 -21.38 -21.82
N ALA A 83 -18.36 -20.31 -21.20
CA ALA A 83 -17.83 -19.82 -19.93
C ALA A 83 -18.65 -20.37 -18.76
N LYS A 84 -17.98 -20.64 -17.64
CA LYS A 84 -18.64 -21.06 -16.40
C LYS A 84 -19.12 -19.83 -15.62
N ILE A 85 -20.35 -19.85 -15.13
CA ILE A 85 -20.96 -18.78 -14.33
C ILE A 85 -21.76 -19.33 -13.14
N ILE A 86 -21.99 -18.49 -12.13
CA ILE A 86 -22.96 -18.74 -11.06
C ILE A 86 -24.11 -17.76 -11.20
N TYR A 87 -25.34 -18.26 -11.30
CA TYR A 87 -26.54 -17.43 -11.28
C TYR A 87 -27.34 -17.69 -9.99
N LEU A 88 -27.48 -16.69 -9.12
CA LEU A 88 -28.29 -16.86 -7.89
C LEU A 88 -29.79 -16.76 -8.16
N GLY A 89 -30.18 -16.08 -9.23
CA GLY A 89 -31.58 -15.76 -9.51
C GLY A 89 -32.22 -14.86 -8.45
N GLN A 90 -31.45 -14.04 -7.73
CA GLN A 90 -31.91 -12.98 -6.81
C GLN A 90 -30.82 -11.92 -6.65
N ASP A 91 -31.12 -10.81 -6.00
CA ASP A 91 -30.12 -9.78 -5.67
C ASP A 91 -29.14 -10.30 -4.60
N ILE A 92 -27.86 -9.93 -4.75
CA ILE A 92 -26.77 -10.38 -3.88
C ILE A 92 -26.94 -9.82 -2.46
N ASP A 93 -27.40 -8.58 -2.34
CA ASP A 93 -27.60 -7.90 -1.05
C ASP A 93 -28.69 -8.58 -0.20
N ASP A 94 -29.66 -9.22 -0.85
CA ASP A 94 -30.69 -10.01 -0.17
C ASP A 94 -30.23 -11.43 0.17
N PHE A 95 -29.12 -11.90 -0.42
CA PHE A 95 -28.65 -13.28 -0.26
C PHE A 95 -27.85 -13.50 1.03
N ILE A 96 -26.95 -12.58 1.37
CA ILE A 96 -26.00 -12.73 2.48
C ILE A 96 -25.91 -11.43 3.28
N ASN A 97 -26.09 -11.53 4.59
CA ASN A 97 -25.97 -10.41 5.52
C ASN A 97 -25.14 -10.79 6.76
N VAL A 98 -24.37 -9.85 7.28
CA VAL A 98 -23.69 -10.02 8.58
C VAL A 98 -24.62 -9.53 9.68
N VAL A 99 -25.01 -10.44 10.57
CA VAL A 99 -25.93 -10.14 11.69
C VAL A 99 -25.16 -9.68 12.92
N SER A 100 -24.02 -10.33 13.19
CA SER A 100 -23.14 -9.97 14.30
C SER A 100 -21.71 -10.38 14.01
N GLU A 101 -20.76 -9.64 14.58
CA GLU A 101 -19.33 -9.91 14.46
C GLU A 101 -18.64 -9.58 15.78
N ASP A 102 -17.81 -10.49 16.28
CA ASP A 102 -16.91 -10.25 17.41
C ASP A 102 -15.46 -10.65 17.08
N ASP A 103 -14.57 -10.69 18.07
CA ASP A 103 -13.16 -11.01 17.83
C ASP A 103 -12.90 -12.45 17.36
N ASN A 104 -13.81 -13.40 17.66
CA ASN A 104 -13.63 -14.82 17.41
C ASN A 104 -14.61 -15.39 16.38
N THR A 105 -15.78 -14.77 16.21
CA THR A 105 -16.88 -15.28 15.40
C THR A 105 -17.51 -14.21 14.52
N ILE A 106 -18.15 -14.66 13.47
CA ILE A 106 -19.01 -13.86 12.58
C ILE A 106 -20.27 -14.67 12.29
N THR A 107 -21.43 -14.02 12.40
CA THR A 107 -22.73 -14.65 12.16
C THR A 107 -23.28 -14.13 10.84
N PHE A 108 -23.48 -15.04 9.89
CA PHE A 108 -24.09 -14.73 8.59
C PHE A 108 -25.53 -15.20 8.55
N ASP A 109 -26.44 -14.32 8.14
CA ASP A 109 -27.77 -14.71 7.72
C ASP A 109 -27.78 -14.89 6.20
N PHE A 110 -28.23 -16.06 5.77
CA PHE A 110 -28.33 -16.41 4.36
C PHE A 110 -29.79 -16.65 3.99
N TYR A 111 -30.28 -15.89 3.03
CA TYR A 111 -31.60 -16.08 2.48
C TYR A 111 -31.52 -16.34 0.98
N TRP A 112 -31.74 -17.59 0.59
CA TRP A 112 -31.83 -17.97 -0.82
C TRP A 112 -33.25 -18.42 -1.14
N ARG A 113 -33.94 -17.69 -2.02
CA ARG A 113 -35.35 -17.94 -2.33
C ARG A 113 -35.63 -19.23 -3.09
N HIS A 114 -34.57 -19.91 -3.57
CA HIS A 114 -34.67 -21.10 -4.42
C HIS A 114 -34.22 -22.39 -3.72
N GLY A 115 -33.89 -22.32 -2.42
CA GLY A 115 -33.62 -23.53 -1.63
C GLY A 115 -32.86 -23.30 -0.34
N GLU A 116 -32.16 -24.33 0.12
CA GLU A 116 -31.45 -24.32 1.40
C GLU A 116 -29.98 -23.96 1.26
N VAL A 117 -29.45 -23.28 2.27
CA VAL A 117 -28.03 -22.98 2.41
C VAL A 117 -27.43 -23.79 3.55
N LYS A 118 -26.23 -24.34 3.33
CA LYS A 118 -25.42 -25.00 4.36
C LYS A 118 -24.01 -24.41 4.36
N VAL A 119 -23.50 -24.08 5.53
CA VAL A 119 -22.13 -23.59 5.73
C VAL A 119 -21.33 -24.67 6.45
N GLU A 120 -20.18 -25.03 5.91
CA GLU A 120 -19.28 -26.00 6.54
C GLU A 120 -18.74 -25.47 7.88
N LYS A 121 -18.63 -26.33 8.90
CA LYS A 121 -18.10 -26.02 10.24
C LYS A 121 -18.86 -24.95 11.03
N ALA A 122 -19.91 -24.36 10.49
CA ALA A 122 -20.72 -23.36 11.17
C ALA A 122 -21.83 -23.98 12.02
N GLU A 123 -22.19 -23.31 13.12
CA GLU A 123 -23.36 -23.64 13.94
C GLU A 123 -24.57 -22.85 13.44
N LYS A 124 -25.64 -23.54 13.01
CA LYS A 124 -26.89 -22.89 12.60
C LYS A 124 -27.73 -22.55 13.84
N THR A 125 -28.05 -21.28 14.02
CA THR A 125 -28.89 -20.73 15.09
C THR A 125 -30.14 -20.06 14.50
N ASP A 126 -30.99 -19.49 15.35
CA ASP A 126 -32.17 -18.72 14.93
C ASP A 126 -31.79 -17.39 14.25
N GLU A 127 -30.58 -16.88 14.51
CA GLU A 127 -30.06 -15.61 13.96
C GLU A 127 -29.22 -15.80 12.69
N GLY A 128 -28.82 -17.03 12.36
CA GLY A 128 -28.00 -17.33 11.18
C GLY A 128 -26.96 -18.43 11.43
N PHE A 129 -25.89 -18.43 10.63
CA PHE A 129 -24.77 -19.35 10.72
C PHE A 129 -23.60 -18.70 11.46
N VAL A 130 -23.34 -19.18 12.67
CA VAL A 130 -22.20 -18.74 13.49
C VAL A 130 -20.94 -19.45 13.00
N CYS A 131 -20.02 -18.68 12.40
CA CYS A 131 -18.76 -19.16 11.86
C CYS A 131 -17.62 -18.67 12.74
N LYS A 132 -16.71 -19.57 13.15
CA LYS A 132 -15.50 -19.14 13.87
C LYS A 132 -14.48 -18.64 12.88
N LYS A 133 -13.85 -17.50 13.18
CA LYS A 133 -12.84 -16.88 12.31
C LYS A 133 -11.62 -17.78 12.09
N GLU A 134 -11.29 -18.62 13.06
CA GLU A 134 -10.20 -19.62 12.95
C GLU A 134 -10.47 -20.72 11.91
N ASP A 135 -11.74 -21.03 11.63
CA ASP A 135 -12.11 -22.14 10.74
C ASP A 135 -11.98 -21.77 9.24
N PHE A 136 -11.90 -20.48 8.90
CA PHE A 136 -11.80 -20.00 7.52
C PHE A 136 -10.45 -20.36 6.87
N GLY A 137 -9.34 -20.31 7.60
CA GLY A 137 -8.01 -20.52 7.02
C GLY A 137 -7.73 -19.62 5.80
N GLU A 138 -6.88 -20.08 4.88
CA GLU A 138 -6.60 -19.41 3.60
C GLU A 138 -7.64 -19.75 2.51
N GLU A 139 -8.23 -20.94 2.58
CA GLU A 139 -9.16 -21.46 1.55
C GLU A 139 -10.62 -21.00 1.75
N GLY A 140 -10.96 -20.41 2.89
CA GLY A 140 -12.33 -20.05 3.25
C GLY A 140 -13.17 -21.24 3.74
N LEU A 141 -14.46 -20.98 4.02
CA LEU A 141 -15.45 -21.99 4.37
C LEU A 141 -16.29 -22.35 3.16
N ARG A 142 -16.58 -23.65 2.98
CA ARG A 142 -17.47 -24.10 1.91
C ARG A 142 -18.93 -23.76 2.23
N LEU A 143 -19.55 -23.00 1.34
CA LEU A 143 -20.99 -22.70 1.32
C LEU A 143 -21.64 -23.60 0.28
N THR A 144 -22.65 -24.39 0.65
CA THR A 144 -23.38 -25.26 -0.28
C THR A 144 -24.83 -24.78 -0.41
N LEU A 145 -25.26 -24.52 -1.64
CA LEU A 145 -26.63 -24.15 -1.97
C LEU A 145 -27.32 -25.40 -2.54
N ILE A 146 -28.48 -25.74 -1.99
CA ILE A 146 -29.26 -26.94 -2.31
C ILE A 146 -30.63 -26.49 -2.83
N PRO A 147 -30.87 -26.55 -4.15
CA PRO A 147 -32.15 -26.16 -4.73
C PRO A 147 -33.32 -26.98 -4.14
N GLU A 148 -34.48 -26.35 -3.95
CA GLU A 148 -35.72 -27.02 -3.52
C GLU A 148 -36.36 -27.84 -4.65
N GLU A 149 -36.29 -27.34 -5.89
CA GLU A 149 -36.76 -28.01 -7.10
C GLU A 149 -35.66 -28.91 -7.69
N ALA A 150 -35.93 -29.56 -8.84
CA ALA A 150 -34.99 -30.45 -9.53
C ALA A 150 -33.76 -29.69 -10.08
N GLY A 151 -32.84 -29.31 -9.19
CA GLY A 151 -31.58 -28.66 -9.48
C GLY A 151 -30.43 -29.33 -8.72
N ASN A 152 -29.21 -29.15 -9.20
CA ASN A 152 -28.03 -29.76 -8.59
C ASN A 152 -27.45 -28.84 -7.50
N PRO A 153 -27.09 -29.38 -6.33
CA PRO A 153 -26.36 -28.61 -5.34
C PRO A 153 -25.03 -28.11 -5.90
N PHE A 154 -24.69 -26.87 -5.58
CA PHE A 154 -23.43 -26.24 -5.98
C PHE A 154 -22.79 -25.58 -4.76
N SER A 155 -21.51 -25.25 -4.88
CA SER A 155 -20.74 -24.71 -3.78
C SER A 155 -20.07 -23.40 -4.14
N LEU A 156 -20.00 -22.51 -3.15
CA LEU A 156 -19.28 -21.25 -3.16
C LEU A 156 -18.29 -21.26 -2.01
N THR A 157 -17.35 -20.34 -2.06
CA THR A 157 -16.37 -20.14 -0.98
C THR A 157 -16.74 -18.88 -0.20
N LEU A 158 -17.12 -19.08 1.06
CA LEU A 158 -17.33 -18.01 2.04
C LEU A 158 -15.98 -17.61 2.61
N GLN A 159 -15.65 -16.33 2.50
CA GLN A 159 -14.43 -15.75 3.02
C GLN A 159 -14.77 -14.64 4.02
N ILE A 160 -13.84 -14.36 4.91
CA ILE A 160 -13.86 -13.11 5.66
C ILE A 160 -13.00 -12.13 4.87
N PRO A 161 -13.57 -11.04 4.31
CA PRO A 161 -12.77 -9.97 3.74
C PRO A 161 -11.80 -9.53 4.82
N TYR A 162 -10.53 -9.46 4.46
CA TYR A 162 -9.50 -9.18 5.43
C TYR A 162 -9.70 -7.77 6.00
N ILE A 163 -10.24 -7.67 7.22
CA ILE A 163 -10.42 -6.39 7.91
C ILE A 163 -9.14 -6.06 8.68
N GLY A 164 -8.38 -5.12 8.17
CA GLY A 164 -7.15 -4.64 8.77
C GLY A 164 -6.06 -4.38 7.75
N PHE A 165 -4.82 -4.37 8.23
CA PHE A 165 -3.62 -4.15 7.42
C PHE A 165 -3.05 -5.44 6.85
N SER A 166 -2.92 -5.58 5.53
CA SER A 166 -2.25 -6.67 4.84
C SER A 166 -0.98 -6.17 4.16
N LEU A 167 0.02 -7.06 4.10
CA LEU A 167 1.23 -6.86 3.31
C LEU A 167 1.40 -8.06 2.39
N TYR A 168 1.70 -7.79 1.13
CA TYR A 168 1.89 -8.75 0.07
C TYR A 168 3.31 -8.65 -0.47
N ASP A 169 3.93 -9.79 -0.76
CA ASP A 169 5.22 -9.85 -1.45
C ASP A 169 5.07 -9.72 -2.97
N ALA A 170 6.19 -9.91 -3.69
CA ALA A 170 6.24 -9.79 -5.15
C ALA A 170 5.41 -10.85 -5.89
N GLU A 171 5.06 -11.95 -5.23
CA GLU A 171 4.24 -13.04 -5.77
C GLU A 171 2.77 -12.93 -5.33
N ASP A 172 2.39 -11.79 -4.71
CA ASP A 172 1.07 -11.50 -4.14
C ASP A 172 0.67 -12.45 -2.99
N HIS A 173 1.66 -13.07 -2.34
CA HIS A 173 1.43 -13.83 -1.11
C HIS A 173 1.37 -12.91 0.10
N LYS A 174 0.43 -13.16 1.02
CA LYS A 174 0.35 -12.42 2.29
C LYS A 174 1.53 -12.78 3.18
N VAL A 175 2.24 -11.75 3.65
CA VAL A 175 3.39 -11.89 4.54
C VAL A 175 3.12 -11.24 5.90
N HIS A 176 3.68 -11.82 6.96
CA HIS A 176 3.53 -11.34 8.34
C HIS A 176 4.77 -11.62 9.20
N GLY A 177 4.87 -10.96 10.35
CA GLY A 177 5.99 -11.19 11.27
C GLY A 177 7.24 -10.42 10.88
N GLU A 178 8.40 -11.07 10.87
CA GLU A 178 9.68 -10.46 10.49
C GLU A 178 9.91 -10.60 8.99
N ILE A 179 10.14 -9.48 8.33
CA ILE A 179 10.20 -9.34 6.87
C ILE A 179 11.47 -8.56 6.55
N GLU A 180 12.35 -9.17 5.75
CA GLU A 180 13.58 -8.54 5.27
C GLU A 180 13.44 -8.32 3.77
N VAL A 181 13.61 -7.07 3.32
CA VAL A 181 13.33 -6.64 1.95
C VAL A 181 14.55 -5.93 1.38
N ALA A 182 15.08 -6.38 0.25
CA ALA A 182 16.16 -5.64 -0.40
C ALA A 182 15.67 -4.25 -0.87
N HIS A 183 16.53 -3.23 -0.74
CA HIS A 183 16.17 -1.85 -1.06
C HIS A 183 15.63 -1.68 -2.49
N ASP A 184 16.17 -2.42 -3.46
CA ASP A 184 15.73 -2.42 -4.87
C ASP A 184 14.42 -3.20 -5.11
N GLN A 185 13.97 -3.99 -4.13
CA GLN A 185 12.78 -4.85 -4.22
C GLN A 185 11.57 -4.30 -3.45
N ILE A 186 11.73 -3.22 -2.68
CA ILE A 186 10.67 -2.66 -1.84
C ILE A 186 9.39 -2.29 -2.61
N ASP A 187 9.55 -1.83 -3.85
CA ASP A 187 8.44 -1.44 -4.73
C ASP A 187 7.63 -2.63 -5.25
N ASN A 188 8.16 -3.85 -5.12
CA ASN A 188 7.46 -5.09 -5.48
C ASN A 188 6.55 -5.59 -4.35
N TYR A 189 6.68 -5.04 -3.14
CA TYR A 189 5.76 -5.31 -2.04
C TYR A 189 4.60 -4.32 -2.07
N ARG A 190 3.40 -4.80 -1.77
CA ARG A 190 2.17 -3.99 -1.73
C ARG A 190 1.53 -4.09 -0.36
N TYR A 191 0.99 -2.99 0.15
CA TYR A 191 0.13 -2.98 1.32
C TYR A 191 -1.32 -2.73 0.92
N GLU A 192 -2.22 -3.17 1.78
CA GLU A 192 -3.65 -2.90 1.68
C GLU A 192 -4.23 -2.73 3.08
N PHE A 193 -5.12 -1.75 3.26
CA PHE A 193 -5.86 -1.56 4.48
C PHE A 193 -7.36 -1.45 4.18
N VAL A 194 -8.11 -2.45 4.64
CA VAL A 194 -9.57 -2.45 4.59
C VAL A 194 -10.07 -2.26 6.02
N GLY A 195 -10.83 -1.18 6.24
CA GLY A 195 -11.32 -0.82 7.56
C GLY A 195 -12.83 -0.95 7.72
N ASN A 196 -13.28 -0.99 8.97
CA ASN A 196 -14.69 -0.95 9.36
C ASN A 196 -14.86 -0.15 10.66
N ASP A 197 -16.07 -0.12 11.22
CA ASP A 197 -16.39 0.63 12.45
C ASP A 197 -15.56 0.21 13.68
N THR A 198 -14.98 -0.98 13.69
CA THR A 198 -14.15 -1.50 14.79
C THR A 198 -12.66 -1.52 14.47
N ASN A 199 -12.27 -1.26 13.21
CA ASN A 199 -10.89 -1.30 12.73
C ASN A 199 -10.69 -0.25 11.63
N ASP A 200 -10.71 1.03 12.01
CA ASP A 200 -10.54 2.14 11.09
C ASP A 200 -9.10 2.65 11.02
N ARG A 201 -8.14 2.01 11.73
CA ARG A 201 -6.78 2.53 11.85
C ARG A 201 -5.72 1.48 12.16
N PHE A 202 -4.47 1.83 11.88
CA PHE A 202 -3.28 1.10 12.36
C PHE A 202 -2.19 2.07 12.81
N SER A 203 -1.25 1.58 13.62
CA SER A 203 -0.08 2.35 14.03
C SER A 203 1.13 1.97 13.20
N LEU A 204 1.90 2.97 12.81
CA LEU A 204 3.09 2.85 11.98
C LEU A 204 4.26 3.45 12.75
N HIS A 205 5.21 2.60 13.14
CA HIS A 205 6.43 3.01 13.83
C HIS A 205 7.59 2.89 12.84
N LEU A 206 8.32 3.97 12.60
CA LEU A 206 9.43 3.98 11.64
C LEU A 206 10.77 4.24 12.32
N ASP A 207 11.82 3.63 11.78
CA ASP A 207 13.23 3.77 12.20
C ASP A 207 13.44 3.64 13.71
N ASN A 208 13.01 2.50 14.27
CA ASN A 208 13.11 2.19 15.70
C ASN A 208 12.44 3.25 16.59
N ASP A 209 11.15 3.51 16.34
CA ASP A 209 10.33 4.47 17.08
C ASP A 209 10.80 5.93 16.98
N LYS A 210 11.63 6.30 16.00
CA LYS A 210 11.95 7.71 15.75
C LYS A 210 10.73 8.50 15.28
N LEU A 211 9.93 7.89 14.40
CA LEU A 211 8.65 8.42 13.96
C LEU A 211 7.55 7.46 14.38
N ILE A 212 6.49 7.98 14.98
CA ILE A 212 5.35 7.18 15.44
C ILE A 212 4.07 7.82 14.93
N TYR A 213 3.42 7.12 14.00
CA TYR A 213 2.23 7.57 13.33
C TYR A 213 1.02 6.69 13.65
N ILE A 214 -0.15 7.27 13.46
CA ILE A 214 -1.42 6.56 13.33
C ILE A 214 -2.04 6.87 11.98
N CYS A 215 -2.33 5.84 11.22
CA CYS A 215 -2.95 5.91 9.90
C CYS A 215 -4.44 5.61 10.08
N VAL A 216 -5.31 6.57 9.79
CA VAL A 216 -6.76 6.46 10.00
C VAL A 216 -7.49 6.52 8.66
N LEU A 217 -8.26 5.48 8.35
CA LEU A 217 -9.03 5.37 7.12
C LEU A 217 -10.17 6.39 7.08
N ARG A 218 -10.33 7.02 5.92
CA ARG A 218 -11.53 7.74 5.52
C ARG A 218 -12.34 6.85 4.58
N PRO A 219 -13.48 6.30 5.04
CA PRO A 219 -14.27 5.35 4.26
C PRO A 219 -14.73 5.91 2.91
N GLU A 220 -15.03 7.21 2.86
CA GLU A 220 -15.57 7.88 1.67
C GLU A 220 -14.56 8.05 0.53
N SER A 221 -13.25 7.92 0.80
CA SER A 221 -12.21 8.28 -0.17
C SER A 221 -11.12 7.23 -0.37
N ALA A 222 -11.20 6.07 0.29
CA ALA A 222 -10.12 5.05 0.27
C ALA A 222 -8.72 5.66 0.56
N GLN A 223 -8.67 6.62 1.50
CA GLN A 223 -7.44 7.31 1.92
C GLN A 223 -7.21 7.10 3.41
N LEU A 224 -5.95 6.97 3.79
CA LEU A 224 -5.46 6.96 5.16
C LEU A 224 -4.89 8.35 5.51
N VAL A 225 -5.44 8.97 6.54
CA VAL A 225 -4.85 10.19 7.13
C VAL A 225 -3.77 9.76 8.11
N VAL A 226 -2.54 10.18 7.85
CA VAL A 226 -1.39 9.91 8.71
C VAL A 226 -1.26 11.03 9.74
N ARG A 227 -1.24 10.66 11.02
CA ARG A 227 -1.14 11.60 12.13
C ARG A 227 0.03 11.28 13.04
N ASP A 228 0.77 12.32 13.45
CA ASP A 228 1.91 12.19 14.35
C ASP A 228 1.45 12.03 15.81
N GLN A 229 1.80 10.89 16.43
CA GLN A 229 1.43 10.63 17.82
C GLN A 229 2.18 11.52 18.82
N ARG A 230 3.38 11.98 18.48
CA ARG A 230 4.21 12.85 19.32
C ARG A 230 3.78 14.32 19.21
N GLU A 231 3.24 14.71 18.06
CA GLU A 231 2.76 16.08 17.82
C GLU A 231 1.23 16.22 17.96
N ARG A 232 0.66 15.70 19.05
CA ARG A 232 -0.77 15.83 19.39
C ARG A 232 -1.73 15.41 18.25
N LEU A 233 -1.36 14.38 17.48
CA LEU A 233 -2.15 13.88 16.35
C LEU A 233 -2.33 14.91 15.23
N SER A 234 -1.33 15.79 15.01
CA SER A 234 -1.26 16.65 13.84
C SER A 234 -1.32 15.80 12.57
N VAL A 235 -2.06 16.26 11.56
CA VAL A 235 -2.09 15.60 10.25
C VAL A 235 -0.78 15.93 9.55
N VAL A 236 0.01 14.90 9.27
CA VAL A 236 1.29 15.03 8.58
C VAL A 236 1.22 14.57 7.14
N ASP A 237 0.26 13.69 6.80
CA ASP A 237 0.14 13.15 5.45
C ASP A 237 -1.25 12.56 5.15
N GLN A 238 -1.48 12.24 3.87
CA GLN A 238 -2.56 11.39 3.37
C GLN A 238 -2.01 10.42 2.33
N ILE A 239 -2.14 9.12 2.59
CA ILE A 239 -1.71 8.05 1.69
C ILE A 239 -2.93 7.22 1.25
N PRO A 240 -2.92 6.56 0.07
CA PRO A 240 -3.99 5.64 -0.31
C PRO A 240 -4.15 4.48 0.69
N SER A 241 -5.34 3.89 0.76
CA SER A 241 -5.56 2.68 1.58
C SER A 241 -4.88 1.44 1.01
N GLU A 242 -4.45 1.47 -0.25
CA GLU A 242 -3.64 0.44 -0.90
C GLU A 242 -2.50 1.07 -1.69
N GLY A 243 -1.31 0.45 -1.68
CA GLY A 243 -0.17 1.04 -2.38
C GLY A 243 1.12 0.25 -2.20
N LYS A 244 2.22 0.81 -2.68
CA LYS A 244 3.55 0.18 -2.56
C LYS A 244 4.06 0.28 -1.13
N LEU A 245 4.83 -0.70 -0.68
CA LEU A 245 5.46 -0.66 0.65
C LEU A 245 6.37 0.57 0.80
N SER A 246 7.07 1.00 -0.25
CA SER A 246 7.91 2.22 -0.24
C SER A 246 7.14 3.48 0.14
N GLN A 247 5.89 3.61 -0.31
CA GLN A 247 5.02 4.74 0.04
C GLN A 247 4.69 4.73 1.53
N LEU A 248 4.37 3.55 2.08
CA LEU A 248 4.10 3.37 3.51
C LEU A 248 5.34 3.60 4.37
N MET A 249 6.53 3.22 3.88
CA MET A 249 7.79 3.36 4.60
C MET A 249 8.22 4.82 4.76
N MET A 250 7.71 5.75 3.93
CA MET A 250 8.04 7.18 4.01
C MET A 250 9.56 7.46 4.07
N ASN A 251 10.34 6.71 3.28
CA ASN A 251 11.81 6.70 3.25
C ASN A 251 12.52 6.18 4.53
N ALA A 252 11.81 5.49 5.42
CA ALA A 252 12.41 4.79 6.55
C ALA A 252 13.08 3.48 6.12
N HIS A 253 13.99 2.99 6.95
CA HIS A 253 14.77 1.76 6.75
C HIS A 253 14.22 0.59 7.56
N SER A 254 13.48 0.88 8.63
CA SER A 254 12.71 -0.11 9.36
C SER A 254 11.31 0.38 9.69
N ALA A 255 10.35 -0.54 9.71
CA ALA A 255 9.00 -0.25 10.14
C ALA A 255 8.44 -1.36 11.02
N LEU A 256 7.69 -0.95 12.03
CA LEU A 256 6.82 -1.80 12.83
C LEU A 256 5.37 -1.34 12.63
N ILE A 257 4.63 -2.11 11.83
CA ILE A 257 3.20 -1.90 11.61
C ILE A 257 2.42 -2.68 12.66
N LYS A 258 1.48 -2.01 13.31
CA LYS A 258 0.64 -2.56 14.37
C LYS A 258 -0.84 -2.38 14.02
N ASN A 259 -1.53 -3.47 13.71
CA ASN A 259 -2.97 -3.46 13.57
C ASN A 259 -3.59 -4.55 14.47
N LYS A 260 -4.43 -4.14 15.42
CA LYS A 260 -4.96 -5.01 16.49
C LYS A 260 -3.86 -5.87 17.13
N ASN A 261 -3.94 -7.21 17.00
CA ASN A 261 -2.97 -8.16 17.54
C ASN A 261 -1.82 -8.50 16.57
N TYR A 262 -1.92 -8.09 15.31
CA TYR A 262 -0.95 -8.41 14.28
C TYR A 262 0.19 -7.39 14.20
N ARG A 263 1.39 -7.89 13.91
CA ARG A 263 2.62 -7.10 13.88
C ARG A 263 3.45 -7.49 12.65
N TRP A 264 3.87 -6.49 11.89
CA TRP A 264 4.80 -6.63 10.77
C TRP A 264 6.06 -5.84 11.11
N ARG A 265 7.20 -6.51 11.15
CA ARG A 265 8.53 -5.92 11.35
C ARG A 265 9.25 -5.99 10.01
N VAL A 266 9.29 -4.87 9.31
CA VAL A 266 9.95 -4.73 8.02
C VAL A 266 11.33 -4.11 8.24
N ASN A 267 12.36 -4.75 7.71
CA ASN A 267 13.71 -4.22 7.64
C ASN A 267 14.18 -4.19 6.18
N ILE A 268 14.76 -3.07 5.74
CA ILE A 268 15.29 -2.96 4.39
C ILE A 268 16.75 -3.41 4.36
N SER A 269 17.05 -4.56 3.74
CA SER A 269 18.42 -5.07 3.56
C SER A 269 19.18 -4.31 2.48
N GLY A 270 20.50 -4.12 2.68
CA GLY A 270 21.34 -3.22 1.86
C GLY A 270 21.51 -1.81 2.44
N SER A 271 20.75 -1.49 3.49
CA SER A 271 20.91 -0.27 4.32
C SER A 271 21.97 -0.44 5.44
N SER A 272 22.76 -1.51 5.40
CA SER A 272 23.75 -1.84 6.44
C SER A 272 25.00 -0.96 6.35
N ILE A 273 24.85 0.31 6.73
CA ILE A 273 25.92 1.04 7.41
C ILE A 273 25.59 1.24 8.90
N ALA A 274 24.37 0.92 9.35
CA ALA A 274 23.96 1.19 10.72
C ALA A 274 23.96 -0.05 11.64
N GLN A 275 25.08 -0.76 11.73
CA GLN A 275 25.45 -1.38 13.01
C GLN A 275 26.62 -0.59 13.60
N GLU A 276 26.30 0.18 14.64
CA GLU A 276 27.23 0.54 15.73
C GLU A 276 28.50 1.34 15.40
N VAL A 277 28.42 2.40 14.58
CA VAL A 277 29.44 3.46 14.63
C VAL A 277 28.84 4.67 15.35
N GLU A 278 29.23 4.86 16.61
CA GLU A 278 29.17 6.18 17.25
C GLU A 278 30.13 7.08 16.48
N LEU A 279 29.57 7.84 15.53
CA LEU A 279 30.31 8.81 14.74
C LEU A 279 30.10 10.18 15.37
N GLU A 280 31.19 10.86 15.70
CA GLU A 280 31.13 12.27 16.08
C GLU A 280 30.67 13.10 14.87
N ILE A 281 29.66 13.94 15.08
CA ILE A 281 29.05 14.72 13.99
C ILE A 281 29.78 16.05 13.86
N ASN A 282 30.99 15.98 13.31
CA ASN A 282 31.82 17.11 12.93
C ASN A 282 32.43 16.88 11.53
N PRO A 283 32.86 17.94 10.83
CA PRO A 283 33.36 17.84 9.47
C PRO A 283 34.49 16.83 9.29
N GLU A 284 35.48 16.84 10.18
CA GLU A 284 36.66 15.98 10.10
C GLU A 284 36.29 14.49 10.15
N SER A 285 35.43 14.12 11.10
CA SER A 285 34.98 12.73 11.31
C SER A 285 34.12 12.23 10.14
N LEU A 286 33.25 13.09 9.62
CA LEU A 286 32.40 12.78 8.47
C LEU A 286 33.23 12.56 7.19
N VAL A 287 34.20 13.43 6.91
CA VAL A 287 35.11 13.29 5.75
C VAL A 287 35.99 12.05 5.89
N ALA A 288 36.52 11.78 7.09
CA ALA A 288 37.30 10.57 7.36
C ALA A 288 36.49 9.30 7.13
N PHE A 289 35.23 9.29 7.57
CA PHE A 289 34.31 8.17 7.37
C PHE A 289 34.08 7.87 5.87
N ILE A 290 33.82 8.90 5.06
CA ILE A 290 33.62 8.71 3.61
C ILE A 290 34.88 8.11 2.97
N LYS A 291 36.07 8.63 3.31
CA LYS A 291 37.34 8.10 2.80
C LYS A 291 37.54 6.63 3.18
N GLU A 292 37.19 6.25 4.40
CA GLU A 292 37.26 4.86 4.84
C GLU A 292 36.31 3.95 4.04
N GLN A 293 35.07 4.39 3.79
CA GLN A 293 34.11 3.61 3.02
C GLN A 293 34.53 3.47 1.54
N MET A 294 35.07 4.51 0.93
CA MET A 294 35.63 4.42 -0.41
C MET A 294 36.84 3.49 -0.48
N ALA A 295 37.72 3.53 0.51
CA ALA A 295 38.88 2.62 0.59
C ALA A 295 38.46 1.15 0.75
N LYS A 296 37.29 0.88 1.34
CA LYS A 296 36.68 -0.45 1.42
C LYS A 296 36.10 -0.93 0.08
N GLY A 297 36.06 -0.08 -0.94
CA GLY A 297 35.59 -0.42 -2.27
C GLY A 297 34.07 -0.38 -2.42
N THR A 298 33.36 0.34 -1.54
CA THR A 298 31.93 0.59 -1.71
C THR A 298 31.69 1.38 -2.99
N ASP A 299 30.75 0.91 -3.81
CA ASP A 299 30.32 1.61 -5.02
C ASP A 299 29.82 3.03 -4.70
N MET A 300 30.09 4.00 -5.57
CA MET A 300 29.82 5.42 -5.28
C MET A 300 28.33 5.74 -5.19
N ASP A 301 27.49 5.14 -6.04
CA ASP A 301 26.05 5.39 -6.01
C ASP A 301 25.45 4.81 -4.72
N THR A 302 25.88 3.60 -4.37
CA THR A 302 25.49 2.91 -3.13
C THR A 302 25.94 3.71 -1.90
N LEU A 303 27.19 4.19 -1.88
CA LEU A 303 27.73 5.02 -0.81
C LEU A 303 26.97 6.34 -0.69
N GLY A 304 26.67 7.01 -1.80
CA GLY A 304 25.90 8.26 -1.82
C GLY A 304 24.54 8.10 -1.16
N GLN A 305 23.78 7.07 -1.54
CA GLN A 305 22.47 6.78 -0.93
C GLN A 305 22.58 6.52 0.59
N GLN A 306 23.58 5.74 1.00
CA GLN A 306 23.81 5.43 2.41
C GLN A 306 24.18 6.67 3.23
N LEU A 307 25.00 7.56 2.67
CA LEU A 307 25.37 8.81 3.33
C LEU A 307 24.16 9.72 3.49
N ILE A 308 23.29 9.86 2.48
CA ILE A 308 22.07 10.68 2.60
C ILE A 308 21.16 10.19 3.73
N ALA A 309 21.04 8.87 3.92
CA ALA A 309 20.29 8.31 5.05
C ALA A 309 20.83 8.72 6.43
N MET A 310 22.13 9.06 6.54
CA MET A 310 22.74 9.50 7.80
C MET A 310 22.23 10.87 8.27
N GLU A 311 21.79 11.73 7.36
CA GLU A 311 21.31 13.09 7.69
C GLU A 311 20.17 13.05 8.72
N GLN A 312 19.18 12.19 8.47
CA GLN A 312 18.03 11.98 9.36
C GLN A 312 18.45 11.28 10.65
N LYS A 313 19.39 10.32 10.57
CA LYS A 313 19.83 9.55 11.73
C LYS A 313 20.56 10.42 12.75
N TYR A 314 21.42 11.32 12.29
CA TYR A 314 22.34 12.09 13.13
C TYR A 314 22.03 13.59 13.17
N ALA A 315 20.90 14.00 12.60
CA ALA A 315 20.40 15.38 12.56
C ALA A 315 21.45 16.36 12.03
N PHE A 316 21.85 16.17 10.77
CA PHE A 316 22.69 17.13 10.04
C PHE A 316 22.37 17.07 8.55
N GLN A 317 23.01 17.92 7.74
CA GLN A 317 22.98 17.79 6.28
C GLN A 317 24.39 17.88 5.71
N TRP A 318 24.70 17.07 4.71
CA TRP A 318 26.02 17.09 4.08
C TRP A 318 26.34 18.45 3.46
N PHE A 319 25.33 19.18 2.97
CA PHE A 319 25.56 20.53 2.44
C PHE A 319 26.01 21.56 3.48
N TRP A 320 25.98 21.23 4.78
CA TRP A 320 26.57 22.08 5.81
C TRP A 320 28.10 22.05 5.81
N LEU A 321 28.72 21.06 5.15
CA LEU A 321 30.15 21.06 4.92
C LEU A 321 30.55 22.26 4.04
N LYS A 322 31.68 22.86 4.37
CA LYS A 322 32.30 23.95 3.61
C LYS A 322 33.34 23.36 2.67
N ASP A 323 33.64 24.04 1.57
CA ASP A 323 34.71 23.64 0.66
C ASP A 323 36.06 23.42 1.38
N SER A 324 36.32 24.16 2.46
CA SER A 324 37.53 23.98 3.29
C SER A 324 37.55 22.72 4.16
N ASP A 325 36.45 21.99 4.28
CA ASP A 325 36.32 20.86 5.22
C ASP A 325 36.92 19.56 4.66
N TRP A 326 37.21 19.49 3.36
CA TRP A 326 37.91 18.35 2.76
C TRP A 326 39.09 18.76 1.87
N SER A 327 39.94 17.79 1.56
CA SER A 327 41.10 18.00 0.67
C SER A 327 40.70 17.77 -0.78
N HIS A 328 41.20 18.63 -1.66
CA HIS A 328 41.00 18.58 -3.11
C HIS A 328 42.17 17.87 -3.84
N ASP A 329 42.96 17.08 -3.11
CA ASP A 329 44.14 16.40 -3.68
C ASP A 329 43.77 15.18 -4.54
N ASP A 330 42.56 14.62 -4.34
CA ASP A 330 42.02 13.51 -5.10
C ASP A 330 40.79 13.98 -5.92
N PRO A 331 40.89 14.08 -7.26
CA PRO A 331 39.79 14.53 -8.11
C PRO A 331 38.54 13.66 -8.03
N MET A 332 38.67 12.35 -7.77
CA MET A 332 37.53 11.44 -7.68
C MET A 332 36.78 11.67 -6.37
N PHE A 333 37.51 11.82 -5.27
CA PHE A 333 36.95 12.18 -3.98
C PHE A 333 36.29 13.56 -4.02
N ASP A 334 36.94 14.54 -4.62
CA ASP A 334 36.42 15.90 -4.75
C ASP A 334 35.12 15.94 -5.57
N MET A 335 35.08 15.24 -6.71
CA MET A 335 33.86 15.12 -7.52
C MET A 335 32.72 14.50 -6.71
N PHE A 336 33.00 13.45 -5.94
CA PHE A 336 32.01 12.79 -5.10
C PHE A 336 31.49 13.71 -3.99
N MET A 337 32.37 14.42 -3.28
CA MET A 337 31.98 15.35 -2.22
C MET A 337 31.09 16.48 -2.76
N ASN A 338 31.46 17.05 -3.91
CA ASN A 338 30.66 18.06 -4.60
C ASN A 338 29.27 17.52 -4.99
N GLN A 339 29.20 16.29 -5.51
CA GLN A 339 27.93 15.64 -5.82
C GLN A 339 27.09 15.37 -4.57
N LEU A 340 27.69 14.88 -3.49
CA LEU A 340 27.01 14.60 -2.22
C LEU A 340 26.41 15.86 -1.60
N VAL A 341 27.18 16.96 -1.55
CA VAL A 341 26.74 18.27 -1.05
C VAL A 341 25.59 18.81 -1.90
N ALA A 342 25.73 18.75 -3.24
CA ALA A 342 24.67 19.19 -4.15
C ALA A 342 23.39 18.34 -3.99
N PHE A 343 23.55 17.02 -3.86
CA PHE A 343 22.44 16.09 -3.69
C PHE A 343 21.74 16.32 -2.35
N SER A 344 22.49 16.47 -1.26
CA SER A 344 21.98 16.85 0.06
C SER A 344 21.17 18.15 0.03
N PHE A 345 21.63 19.14 -0.73
CA PHE A 345 20.91 20.40 -0.89
C PHE A 345 19.56 20.22 -1.59
N VAL A 346 19.48 19.44 -2.68
CA VAL A 346 18.21 19.24 -3.41
C VAL A 346 17.33 18.13 -2.82
N THR A 347 17.85 17.36 -1.86
CA THR A 347 17.12 16.28 -1.22
C THR A 347 15.98 16.85 -0.37
N GLN A 348 14.78 16.41 -0.70
CA GLN A 348 13.55 16.82 -0.03
C GLN A 348 12.69 15.60 0.24
N LYS A 349 11.73 15.72 1.18
CA LYS A 349 10.73 14.68 1.35
C LYS A 349 9.92 14.51 0.06
N PRO A 350 9.57 13.26 -0.34
CA PRO A 350 8.70 13.02 -1.49
C PRO A 350 7.39 13.82 -1.41
N ILE A 351 6.93 14.07 -0.19
CA ILE A 351 5.72 14.83 0.11
C ILE A 351 6.14 16.12 0.82
N GLN A 352 5.77 17.24 0.18
CA GLN A 352 6.03 18.59 0.68
C GLN A 352 4.84 19.10 1.49
N GLY A 353 5.11 19.85 2.54
CA GLY A 353 4.07 20.48 3.35
C GLY A 353 3.25 21.48 2.55
N ASP A 354 1.94 21.54 2.82
CA ASP A 354 1.03 22.38 2.05
C ASP A 354 1.32 23.89 2.21
N GLN A 355 0.77 24.71 1.31
CA GLN A 355 0.99 26.16 1.31
C GLN A 355 0.54 26.85 2.61
N LEU A 356 -0.49 26.33 3.28
CA LEU A 356 -0.99 26.91 4.53
C LEU A 356 -0.02 26.62 5.68
N GLN A 357 0.49 25.39 5.77
CA GLN A 357 1.51 24.98 6.72
C GLN A 357 2.83 25.73 6.50
N ALA A 358 3.26 25.89 5.25
CA ALA A 358 4.43 26.71 4.91
C ALA A 358 4.25 28.16 5.37
N ARG A 359 3.06 28.74 5.17
CA ARG A 359 2.74 30.11 5.63
C ARG A 359 2.79 30.22 7.16
N ASN A 360 2.28 29.22 7.87
CA ASN A 360 2.29 29.17 9.34
C ASN A 360 3.72 29.03 9.88
N ASN A 361 4.58 28.29 9.19
CA ASN A 361 5.98 28.07 9.56
C ASN A 361 6.95 29.14 9.03
N LYS A 362 6.49 30.12 8.24
CA LYS A 362 7.33 31.16 7.61
C LYS A 362 8.37 31.80 8.54
N ARG A 363 7.99 32.08 9.80
CA ARG A 363 8.92 32.68 10.79
C ARG A 363 10.02 31.71 11.21
N LYS A 364 9.69 30.43 11.41
CA LYS A 364 10.67 29.37 11.75
C LYS A 364 11.59 29.10 10.57
N ILE A 365 11.03 28.99 9.36
CA ILE A 365 11.79 28.84 8.11
C ILE A 365 12.82 29.98 7.99
N LYS A 366 12.39 31.24 8.14
CA LYS A 366 13.30 32.40 8.09
C LYS A 366 14.40 32.34 9.16
N ARG A 367 14.08 31.89 10.38
CA ARG A 367 15.08 31.74 11.45
C ARG A 367 16.11 30.67 11.11
N CYS A 368 15.67 29.48 10.69
CA CYS A 368 16.56 28.37 10.35
C CYS A 368 17.42 28.68 9.12
N ALA A 369 16.87 29.35 8.10
CA ALA A 369 17.64 29.81 6.94
C ALA A 369 18.75 30.81 7.35
N LYS A 370 18.49 31.70 8.31
CA LYS A 370 19.52 32.59 8.86
C LYS A 370 20.63 31.85 9.59
N LEU A 371 20.32 30.78 10.32
CA LEU A 371 21.33 29.95 10.99
C LEU A 371 22.25 29.27 9.97
N ILE A 372 21.68 28.71 8.90
CA ILE A 372 22.47 28.13 7.79
C ILE A 372 23.37 29.20 7.15
N LYS A 373 22.87 30.42 6.95
CA LYS A 373 23.69 31.52 6.41
C LYS A 373 24.82 31.95 7.34
N ALA A 374 24.53 32.12 8.63
CA ALA A 374 25.54 32.44 9.62
C ALA A 374 26.63 31.35 9.68
N HIS A 375 26.24 30.08 9.55
CA HIS A 375 27.17 28.97 9.44
C HIS A 375 28.03 29.00 8.19
N GLN A 376 27.42 29.24 7.03
CA GLN A 376 28.13 29.41 5.76
C GLN A 376 29.15 30.57 5.82
N LYS A 377 28.82 31.67 6.52
CA LYS A 377 29.73 32.81 6.76
C LYS A 377 30.79 32.54 7.83
N GLY A 378 30.67 31.45 8.58
CA GLY A 378 31.56 31.15 9.71
C GLY A 378 31.30 31.98 10.96
N GLU A 379 30.13 32.63 11.06
CA GLU A 379 29.71 33.38 12.24
C GLU A 379 29.28 32.45 13.38
N ILE A 380 28.71 31.29 13.04
CA ILE A 380 28.34 30.20 13.95
C ILE A 380 28.78 28.85 13.37
N SER A 381 28.71 27.79 14.18
CA SER A 381 28.90 26.41 13.74
C SER A 381 27.63 25.60 14.00
N LEU A 382 26.92 25.18 12.94
CA LEU A 382 25.76 24.29 13.10
C LEU A 382 26.14 22.94 13.72
N TRP A 383 27.41 22.53 13.62
CA TRP A 383 27.92 21.29 14.22
C TRP A 383 27.94 21.36 15.76
N GLU A 384 28.01 22.56 16.33
CA GLU A 384 28.04 22.80 17.77
C GLU A 384 26.64 23.08 18.36
N GLU A 385 25.62 23.20 17.51
CA GLU A 385 24.24 23.43 17.93
C GLU A 385 23.60 22.18 18.55
N GLU A 386 22.67 22.42 19.47
CA GLU A 386 21.90 21.36 20.13
C GLU A 386 21.18 20.48 19.10
N GLU A 387 21.11 19.18 19.37
CA GLU A 387 20.49 18.20 18.47
C GLU A 387 19.03 18.57 18.12
N GLU A 388 18.28 19.15 19.07
CA GLU A 388 16.92 19.63 18.83
C GLU A 388 16.87 20.75 17.78
N GLN A 389 17.82 21.69 17.83
CA GLN A 389 17.90 22.79 16.87
C GLN A 389 18.27 22.28 15.48
N ARG A 390 19.20 21.31 15.40
CA ARG A 390 19.57 20.67 14.13
C ARG A 390 18.42 19.85 13.53
N LYS A 391 17.66 19.12 14.36
CA LYS A 391 16.45 18.40 13.93
C LYS A 391 15.38 19.34 13.38
N GLU A 392 15.19 20.49 14.00
CA GLU A 392 14.23 21.49 13.52
C GLU A 392 14.64 22.04 12.14
N ILE A 393 15.92 22.35 11.95
CA ILE A 393 16.44 22.80 10.65
C ILE A 393 16.19 21.72 9.59
N LEU A 394 16.59 20.48 9.85
CA LEU A 394 16.43 19.36 8.92
C LEU A 394 14.96 19.09 8.58
N HIS A 395 14.08 19.12 9.57
CA HIS A 395 12.65 18.93 9.38
C HIS A 395 12.06 20.03 8.47
N LEU A 396 12.35 21.30 8.76
CA LEU A 396 11.82 22.41 7.99
C LEU A 396 12.40 22.46 6.58
N PHE A 397 13.70 22.19 6.43
CA PHE A 397 14.38 22.15 5.13
C PHE A 397 13.82 21.05 4.23
N SER A 398 13.62 19.84 4.77
CA SER A 398 13.14 18.69 3.97
C SER A 398 11.63 18.73 3.69
N THR A 399 10.83 19.25 4.62
CA THR A 399 9.35 19.28 4.54
C THR A 399 8.82 20.49 3.77
N PHE A 400 9.49 21.65 3.87
CA PHE A 400 9.08 22.89 3.19
C PHE A 400 10.19 23.36 2.25
N HIS A 401 10.75 22.46 1.44
CA HIS A 401 11.99 22.66 0.72
C HIS A 401 11.96 23.90 -0.18
N GLY A 402 10.98 24.01 -1.09
CA GLY A 402 10.84 25.19 -1.96
C GLY A 402 10.76 26.52 -1.19
N PRO A 403 9.81 26.70 -0.26
CA PRO A 403 9.75 27.91 0.58
C PRO A 403 11.02 28.17 1.40
N PHE A 404 11.73 27.13 1.81
CA PHE A 404 12.96 27.23 2.57
C PHE A 404 14.13 27.69 1.70
N THR A 405 14.31 27.10 0.52
CA THR A 405 15.37 27.51 -0.43
C THR A 405 15.12 28.91 -0.97
N GLU A 406 13.88 29.27 -1.31
CA GLU A 406 13.51 30.65 -1.67
C GLU A 406 13.92 31.65 -0.58
N MET A 407 13.64 31.32 0.69
CA MET A 407 14.05 32.14 1.82
C MET A 407 15.57 32.20 1.96
N LEU A 408 16.26 31.06 1.81
CA LEU A 408 17.71 30.97 1.91
C LEU A 408 18.41 31.78 0.81
N GLU A 409 17.88 31.77 -0.41
CA GLU A 409 18.36 32.55 -1.56
C GLU A 409 18.09 34.04 -1.37
N SER A 410 16.90 34.42 -0.88
CA SER A 410 16.58 35.82 -0.62
C SER A 410 17.54 36.48 0.39
N LEU A 411 18.13 35.69 1.30
CA LEU A 411 19.14 36.16 2.24
C LEU A 411 20.54 36.31 1.63
N ASN A 412 20.81 35.75 0.44
CA ASN A 412 22.03 36.04 -0.32
C ASN A 412 21.96 37.43 -0.94
N ASP A 413 20.79 37.81 -1.48
CA ASP A 413 20.61 39.09 -2.17
C ASP A 413 20.69 40.30 -1.22
N GLU A 414 20.35 40.12 0.07
CA GLU A 414 20.51 41.16 1.11
C GLU A 414 21.99 41.48 1.45
N SER A 415 22.97 40.73 0.90
CA SER A 415 24.41 40.95 1.15
C SER A 415 25.18 41.61 0.00
N GLY A 416 24.47 42.08 -1.05
CA GLY A 416 25.04 42.77 -2.20
C GLY A 416 25.03 44.30 -2.13
N GLU A 417 24.56 44.90 -1.03
CA GLU A 417 24.64 46.35 -0.79
C GLU A 417 25.66 46.63 0.33
N ASP A 418 26.95 46.65 -0.02
CA ASP A 418 27.98 47.40 0.69
C ASP A 418 29.00 47.97 -0.32
#